data_AF-A0A256YLU5-F1
#
_entry.id   AF-A0A256YLU5-F1
#
_cell.length_a   1.000
_cell.length_b   1.000
_cell.length_c   1.000
_cell.angle_alpha   90.00
_cell.angle_beta   90.00
_cell.angle_gamma   90.00
#
_symmetry.space_group_name_H-M   'P 1'
#
loop_
_entity.id
_entity.type
_entity.pdbx_description
1 polymer ?
#
loop_
_entity_poly.entity_id
_entity_poly.type
_entity_poly.pdbx_seq_one_letter_code
_entity_poly.pdbx_strand_id
1 'polypeptide(L)'
;MAIRYEKELIELSKSGARYLVIGAIALNVYGYVRATRELDILPELSEKNLNKVYSVLKNNNYTKKITHGNNYISLIKDKNTIVDLLMVSSPDFDECFERRTTIYIKDVEIPVASVVDLLNLKRTGNRLKDKYNIVILECLSNLKKDKDIQEYLDKFKNRTPYERLECMTELTDFLLKFMIPEGKEFFKESRLEEISQTKIKQD
;
A
#
# COMPACT_ATOMS: atom_id res chain seq x y z
N MET A 1 0.70 -6.20 -15.72
CA MET A 1 0.69 -6.65 -14.31
C MET A 1 -0.77 -6.88 -13.93
N ALA A 2 -1.17 -8.10 -13.60
CA ALA A 2 -2.55 -8.36 -13.19
C ALA A 2 -2.76 -7.87 -11.76
N ILE A 3 -3.67 -6.91 -11.56
CA ILE A 3 -4.06 -6.43 -10.23
C ILE A 3 -5.26 -7.26 -9.79
N ARG A 4 -5.12 -8.00 -8.68
CA ARG A 4 -6.17 -8.90 -8.18
C ARG A 4 -7.54 -8.24 -8.02
N TYR A 5 -7.56 -6.98 -7.61
CA TYR A 5 -8.76 -6.19 -7.34
C TYR A 5 -9.13 -5.24 -8.50
N GLU A 6 -8.70 -5.57 -9.73
CA GLU A 6 -8.97 -4.74 -10.91
C GLU A 6 -10.46 -4.45 -11.11
N LYS A 7 -11.32 -5.46 -10.94
CA LYS A 7 -12.77 -5.30 -11.11
C LYS A 7 -13.34 -4.30 -10.09
N GLU A 8 -13.01 -4.48 -8.82
CA GLU A 8 -13.50 -3.64 -7.73
C GLU A 8 -13.03 -2.18 -7.92
N LEU A 9 -11.76 -1.97 -8.29
CA LEU A 9 -11.21 -0.65 -8.53
C LEU A 9 -11.87 0.05 -9.73
N ILE A 10 -12.08 -0.67 -10.84
CA ILE A 10 -12.78 -0.13 -12.01
C ILE A 10 -14.20 0.30 -11.65
N GLU A 11 -14.94 -0.55 -10.93
CA GLU A 11 -16.34 -0.26 -10.58
C GLU A 11 -16.47 0.86 -9.55
N LEU A 12 -15.54 0.95 -8.59
CA LEU A 12 -15.46 2.07 -7.65
C LEU A 12 -15.26 3.39 -8.41
N SER A 13 -14.26 3.49 -9.29
CA SER A 13 -14.02 4.69 -10.08
C SER A 13 -15.20 5.04 -10.99
N LYS A 14 -15.79 4.04 -11.68
CA LYS A 14 -16.96 4.26 -12.57
C LYS A 14 -18.21 4.71 -11.81
N SER A 15 -18.39 4.34 -10.55
CA SER A 15 -19.48 4.82 -9.71
C SER A 15 -19.34 6.30 -9.30
N GLY A 16 -18.18 6.91 -9.58
CA GLY A 16 -17.83 8.25 -9.10
C GLY A 16 -17.65 8.27 -7.58
N ALA A 17 -17.21 7.16 -6.97
CA ALA A 17 -16.80 7.13 -5.58
C ALA A 17 -15.46 7.87 -5.43
N ARG A 18 -15.34 8.67 -4.38
CA ARG A 18 -14.12 9.36 -3.97
C ARG A 18 -13.37 8.48 -2.98
N TYR A 19 -12.22 7.97 -3.39
CA TYR A 19 -11.37 7.12 -2.57
C TYR A 19 -9.90 7.28 -3.00
N LEU A 20 -8.99 6.73 -2.21
CA LEU A 20 -7.59 6.53 -2.55
C LEU A 20 -7.21 5.09 -2.27
N VAL A 21 -6.51 4.44 -3.20
CA VAL A 21 -5.82 3.18 -2.92
C VAL A 21 -4.65 3.48 -1.99
N ILE A 22 -4.57 2.75 -0.89
CA ILE A 22 -3.50 2.86 0.10
C ILE A 22 -2.80 1.50 0.27
N GLY A 23 -2.01 1.36 1.33
CA GLY A 23 -1.45 0.08 1.73
C GLY A 23 -0.49 -0.53 0.71
N ALA A 24 -0.51 -1.85 0.60
CA ALA A 24 0.48 -2.59 -0.19
C ALA A 24 0.36 -2.34 -1.69
N ILE A 25 -0.86 -2.17 -2.23
CA ILE A 25 -1.06 -1.88 -3.65
C ILE A 25 -0.45 -0.51 -3.99
N ALA A 26 -0.65 0.48 -3.13
CA ALA A 26 -0.06 1.81 -3.32
C ALA A 26 1.48 1.77 -3.24
N LEU A 27 2.06 0.98 -2.32
CA LEU A 27 3.50 0.77 -2.25
C LEU A 27 4.08 0.11 -3.52
N ASN A 28 3.36 -0.85 -4.12
CA ASN A 28 3.76 -1.50 -5.36
C ASN A 28 3.85 -0.49 -6.53
N VAL A 29 2.96 0.51 -6.57
CA VAL A 29 3.00 1.59 -7.57
C VAL A 29 4.29 2.41 -7.45
N TYR A 30 4.83 2.56 -6.24
CA TYR A 30 6.08 3.28 -6.00
C TYR A 30 7.33 2.39 -6.02
N GLY A 31 7.23 1.16 -6.53
CA GLY A 31 8.37 0.27 -6.75
C GLY A 31 8.74 -0.63 -5.57
N TYR A 32 8.06 -0.50 -4.42
CA TYR A 32 8.22 -1.44 -3.32
C TYR A 32 7.24 -2.60 -3.48
N VAL A 33 7.65 -3.60 -4.25
CA VAL A 33 6.80 -4.74 -4.62
C VAL A 33 6.69 -5.73 -3.47
N ARG A 34 5.47 -5.93 -2.96
CA ARG A 34 5.15 -7.00 -2.02
C ARG A 34 3.80 -7.64 -2.34
N ALA A 35 3.65 -8.90 -1.93
CA ALA A 35 2.37 -9.57 -1.99
C ALA A 35 1.35 -8.87 -1.07
N THR A 36 0.11 -8.76 -1.52
CA THR A 36 -1.01 -8.28 -0.70
C THR A 36 -2.16 -9.27 -0.74
N ARG A 37 -2.81 -9.44 0.41
CA ARG A 37 -4.03 -10.23 0.52
C ARG A 37 -5.27 -9.36 0.39
N GLU A 38 -5.16 -8.09 0.70
CA GLU A 38 -6.28 -7.18 0.96
C GLU A 38 -6.14 -5.96 0.02
N LEU A 39 -7.27 -5.37 -0.35
CA LEU A 39 -7.31 -4.04 -0.95
C LEU A 39 -7.59 -3.04 0.16
N ASP A 40 -6.60 -2.21 0.49
CA ASP A 40 -6.79 -1.10 1.42
C ASP A 40 -7.20 0.16 0.65
N ILE A 41 -8.27 0.82 1.07
CA ILE A 41 -8.67 2.13 0.55
C ILE A 41 -8.97 3.13 1.66
N LEU A 42 -8.70 4.40 1.39
CA LEU A 42 -9.16 5.55 2.17
C LEU A 42 -10.34 6.19 1.41
N PRO A 43 -11.60 6.00 1.84
CA PRO A 43 -12.75 6.67 1.24
C PRO A 43 -12.97 8.07 1.83
N GLU A 44 -13.56 8.98 1.06
CA GLU A 44 -14.15 10.21 1.59
C GLU A 44 -15.38 9.85 2.46
N LEU A 45 -15.52 10.47 3.63
CA LEU A 45 -16.40 9.97 4.70
C LEU A 45 -17.84 10.50 4.65
N SER A 46 -18.23 11.30 3.66
CA SER A 46 -19.62 11.70 3.48
C SER A 46 -20.51 10.47 3.27
N GLU A 47 -21.71 10.51 3.84
CA GLU A 47 -22.69 9.44 3.72
C GLU A 47 -22.97 9.10 2.25
N LYS A 48 -23.09 10.13 1.40
CA LYS A 48 -23.29 9.98 -0.04
C LYS A 48 -22.17 9.17 -0.70
N ASN A 49 -20.91 9.43 -0.33
CA ASN A 49 -19.77 8.72 -0.89
C ASN A 49 -19.66 7.28 -0.37
N LEU A 50 -19.79 7.10 0.95
CA LEU A 50 -19.76 5.78 1.57
C LEU A 50 -20.86 4.88 0.99
N ASN A 51 -22.05 5.41 0.72
CA ASN A 51 -23.12 4.66 0.06
C ASN A 51 -22.72 4.14 -1.34
N LYS A 52 -21.95 4.91 -2.12
CA LYS A 52 -21.41 4.45 -3.41
C LYS A 52 -20.41 3.31 -3.22
N VAL A 53 -19.45 3.48 -2.30
CA VAL A 53 -18.43 2.47 -1.98
C VAL A 53 -19.09 1.16 -1.54
N TYR A 54 -20.02 1.23 -0.57
CA TYR A 54 -20.75 0.06 -0.09
C TYR A 54 -21.60 -0.59 -1.17
N SER A 55 -22.25 0.19 -2.03
CA SER A 55 -23.08 -0.35 -3.12
C SER A 55 -22.24 -1.15 -4.11
N VAL A 56 -21.08 -0.62 -4.52
CA VAL A 56 -20.14 -1.33 -5.42
C VAL A 56 -19.65 -2.62 -4.77
N LEU A 57 -19.20 -2.56 -3.52
CA LEU A 57 -18.67 -3.74 -2.84
C LEU A 57 -19.77 -4.78 -2.57
N LYS A 58 -20.98 -4.37 -2.20
CA LYS A 58 -22.13 -5.26 -2.05
C LYS A 58 -22.48 -5.97 -3.37
N ASN A 59 -22.49 -5.23 -4.48
CA ASN A 59 -22.74 -5.80 -5.81
C ASN A 59 -21.63 -6.77 -6.26
N ASN A 60 -20.44 -6.68 -5.67
CA ASN A 60 -19.34 -7.62 -5.84
C ASN A 60 -19.31 -8.77 -4.83
N ASN A 61 -20.40 -8.99 -4.10
CA ASN A 61 -20.59 -10.05 -3.10
C ASN A 61 -19.74 -9.89 -1.83
N TYR A 62 -19.30 -8.68 -1.50
CA TYR A 62 -18.72 -8.39 -0.19
C TYR A 62 -19.85 -8.22 0.83
N THR A 63 -20.26 -9.33 1.44
CA THR A 63 -21.45 -9.40 2.29
C THR A 63 -21.15 -9.37 3.77
N LYS A 64 -19.96 -9.85 4.18
CA LYS A 64 -19.57 -9.87 5.58
C LYS A 64 -18.81 -8.59 5.93
N LYS A 65 -19.29 -7.88 6.95
CA LYS A 65 -18.68 -6.66 7.49
C LYS A 65 -18.11 -6.94 8.88
N ILE A 66 -16.86 -6.55 9.10
CA ILE A 66 -16.21 -6.56 10.42
C ILE A 66 -15.70 -5.15 10.70
N THR A 67 -15.99 -4.63 11.88
CA THR A 67 -15.49 -3.33 12.32
C THR A 67 -14.33 -3.54 13.28
N HIS A 68 -13.22 -2.85 13.06
CA HIS A 68 -11.98 -2.96 13.85
C HIS A 68 -11.71 -1.66 14.59
N GLY A 69 -12.28 -1.54 15.80
CA GLY A 69 -12.28 -0.27 16.53
C GLY A 69 -13.01 0.81 15.74
N ASN A 70 -12.53 2.06 15.83
CA ASN A 70 -13.21 3.18 15.18
C ASN A 70 -12.64 3.52 13.79
N ASN A 71 -11.50 2.92 13.42
CA ASN A 71 -10.69 3.41 12.30
C ASN A 71 -10.73 2.49 11.08
N TYR A 72 -11.28 1.29 11.18
CA TYR A 72 -11.24 0.33 10.07
C TYR A 72 -12.54 -0.47 9.96
N ILE A 73 -12.98 -0.68 8.72
CA ILE A 73 -14.07 -1.59 8.37
C ILE A 73 -13.57 -2.53 7.28
N SER A 74 -13.58 -3.83 7.57
CA SER A 74 -13.26 -4.87 6.60
C SER A 74 -14.54 -5.42 5.99
N LEU A 75 -14.62 -5.38 4.67
CA LEU A 75 -15.66 -6.01 3.87
C LEU A 75 -15.08 -7.25 3.22
N ILE A 76 -15.75 -8.39 3.40
CA ILE A 76 -15.23 -9.71 3.05
C ILE A 76 -16.16 -10.37 2.06
N LYS A 77 -15.59 -10.80 0.94
CA LYS A 77 -16.26 -11.60 -0.10
C LYS A 77 -16.07 -13.10 0.14
N ASP A 78 -14.85 -13.49 0.46
CA ASP A 78 -14.47 -14.88 0.76
C ASP A 78 -13.20 -14.90 1.66
N LYS A 79 -12.72 -16.10 2.04
CA LYS A 79 -11.57 -16.27 2.95
C LYS A 79 -10.30 -15.55 2.51
N ASN A 80 -10.14 -15.26 1.21
CA ASN A 80 -8.94 -14.70 0.64
C ASN A 80 -9.13 -13.29 0.07
N THR A 81 -10.36 -12.78 0.01
CA THR A 81 -10.71 -11.54 -0.72
C THR A 81 -11.40 -10.54 0.20
N ILE A 82 -10.67 -9.48 0.56
CA ILE A 82 -11.05 -8.51 1.59
C ILE A 82 -10.74 -7.10 1.09
N VAL A 83 -11.67 -6.17 1.33
CA VAL A 83 -11.45 -4.73 1.16
C VAL A 83 -11.51 -4.07 2.52
N ASP A 84 -10.43 -3.41 2.88
CA ASP A 84 -10.30 -2.64 4.11
C ASP A 84 -10.55 -1.16 3.83
N LEU A 85 -11.54 -0.60 4.53
CA LEU A 85 -11.86 0.82 4.51
C LEU A 85 -11.19 1.48 5.73
N LEU A 86 -10.25 2.39 5.47
CA LEU A 86 -9.64 3.22 6.51
C LEU A 86 -10.54 4.42 6.81
N MET A 87 -11.21 4.37 7.96
CA MET A 87 -12.22 5.33 8.41
C MET A 87 -11.60 6.42 9.30
N VAL A 88 -10.70 7.23 8.73
CA VAL A 88 -10.05 8.35 9.45
C VAL A 88 -10.31 9.68 8.76
N SER A 89 -10.42 10.73 9.55
CA SER A 89 -10.58 12.12 9.07
C SER A 89 -9.25 12.89 8.99
N SER A 90 -8.14 12.28 9.41
CA SER A 90 -6.81 12.89 9.38
C SER A 90 -5.77 11.90 8.83
N PRO A 91 -4.97 12.31 7.82
CA PRO A 91 -4.98 13.60 7.11
C PRO A 91 -6.29 13.88 6.35
N ASP A 92 -6.53 15.15 6.00
CA ASP A 92 -7.72 15.57 5.25
C ASP A 92 -7.80 14.85 3.89
N PHE A 93 -9.00 14.39 3.54
CA PHE A 93 -9.20 13.60 2.33
C PHE A 93 -8.97 14.43 1.06
N ASP A 94 -9.51 15.66 1.00
CA ASP A 94 -9.44 16.49 -0.20
C ASP A 94 -7.99 16.86 -0.51
N GLU A 95 -7.22 17.22 0.53
CA GLU A 95 -5.78 17.43 0.43
C GLU A 95 -5.01 16.20 -0.08
N CYS A 96 -5.29 15.02 0.48
CA CYS A 96 -4.67 13.77 0.02
C CYS A 96 -5.07 13.45 -1.43
N PHE A 97 -6.32 13.75 -1.79
CA PHE A 97 -6.85 13.49 -3.11
C PHE A 97 -6.21 14.42 -4.15
N GLU A 98 -5.95 15.68 -3.83
CA GLU A 98 -5.20 16.60 -4.70
C GLU A 98 -3.78 16.11 -4.99
N ARG A 99 -3.10 15.54 -3.98
CA ARG A 99 -1.72 15.02 -4.09
C ARG A 99 -1.61 13.62 -4.71
N ARG A 100 -2.74 12.99 -5.08
CA ARG A 100 -2.78 11.59 -5.52
C ARG A 100 -1.87 11.33 -6.73
N THR A 101 -1.34 10.11 -6.80
CA THR A 101 -0.84 9.56 -8.07
C THR A 101 -1.98 8.83 -8.76
N THR A 102 -2.15 9.05 -10.06
CA THR A 102 -3.15 8.34 -10.88
C THR A 102 -2.47 7.21 -11.63
N ILE A 103 -2.99 5.99 -11.48
CA ILE A 103 -2.64 4.87 -12.36
C ILE A 103 -3.83 4.54 -13.25
N TYR A 104 -3.58 3.86 -14.36
CA TYR A 104 -4.61 3.40 -15.27
C TYR A 104 -4.74 1.88 -15.19
N ILE A 105 -5.95 1.39 -14.94
CA ILE A 105 -6.30 0.00 -15.12
C ILE A 105 -7.27 -0.07 -16.29
N LYS A 106 -6.80 -0.62 -17.43
CA LYS A 106 -7.40 -0.37 -18.74
C LYS A 106 -7.43 1.15 -18.98
N ASP A 107 -8.59 1.72 -19.26
CA ASP A 107 -8.78 3.16 -19.51
C ASP A 107 -9.42 3.88 -18.30
N VAL A 108 -9.40 3.27 -17.11
CA VAL A 108 -10.02 3.82 -15.91
C VAL A 108 -8.95 4.36 -14.97
N GLU A 109 -9.11 5.63 -14.58
CA GLU A 109 -8.27 6.29 -13.59
C GLU A 109 -8.50 5.72 -12.20
N ILE A 110 -7.43 5.22 -11.59
CA ILE A 110 -7.42 4.71 -10.23
C ILE A 110 -6.58 5.67 -9.36
N PRO A 111 -7.20 6.33 -8.38
CA PRO A 111 -6.53 7.26 -7.50
C PRO A 111 -5.71 6.50 -6.44
N VAL A 112 -4.41 6.78 -6.33
CA VAL A 112 -3.49 6.17 -5.39
C VAL A 112 -2.91 7.24 -4.47
N ALA A 113 -2.91 7.00 -3.16
CA ALA A 113 -2.37 7.97 -2.20
C ALA A 113 -0.90 8.28 -2.49
N SER A 114 -0.50 9.54 -2.26
CA SER A 114 0.90 9.96 -2.39
C SER A 114 1.79 9.21 -1.37
N VAL A 115 3.09 9.11 -1.65
CA VAL A 115 4.04 8.51 -0.69
C VAL A 115 4.00 9.24 0.66
N VAL A 116 3.85 10.57 0.63
CA VAL A 116 3.75 11.40 1.83
C VAL A 116 2.48 11.09 2.63
N ASP A 117 1.35 10.91 1.95
CA ASP A 117 0.08 10.61 2.61
C ASP A 117 0.06 9.17 3.14
N LEU A 118 0.65 8.21 2.43
CA LEU A 118 0.87 6.86 2.95
C LEU A 118 1.69 6.87 4.24
N LEU A 119 2.73 7.72 4.31
CA LEU A 119 3.56 7.88 5.50
C LEU A 119 2.75 8.45 6.67
N ASN A 120 1.97 9.51 6.41
CA ASN A 120 1.12 10.15 7.42
C ASN A 120 0.06 9.19 7.96
N LEU A 121 -0.62 8.44 7.08
CA LEU A 121 -1.62 7.43 7.46
C LEU A 121 -1.01 6.29 8.29
N LYS A 122 0.26 5.94 8.05
CA LYS A 122 0.96 4.92 8.83
C LYS A 122 1.41 5.41 10.19
N ARG A 123 1.83 6.68 10.30
CA ARG A 123 2.19 7.32 11.57
C ARG A 123 1.00 7.46 12.52
N THR A 124 -0.21 7.64 11.99
CA THR A 124 -1.44 7.72 12.80
C THR A 124 -2.01 6.34 13.17
N GLY A 125 -1.68 5.28 12.42
CA GLY A 125 -2.28 3.93 12.54
C GLY A 125 -1.70 2.99 13.61
N ASN A 126 -0.48 3.25 14.10
CA ASN A 126 0.16 2.62 15.27
C ASN A 126 0.11 1.06 15.37
N ARG A 127 0.20 0.29 14.26
CA ARG A 127 0.40 -1.18 14.32
C ARG A 127 1.89 -1.54 14.18
N LEU A 128 2.36 -2.61 14.83
CA LEU A 128 3.78 -3.06 14.76
C LEU A 128 4.28 -3.34 13.34
N LYS A 129 3.41 -3.76 12.41
CA LYS A 129 3.71 -3.92 10.97
C LYS A 129 3.95 -2.59 10.23
N ASP A 130 3.64 -1.46 10.85
CA ASP A 130 3.77 -0.14 10.23
C ASP A 130 5.18 0.44 10.34
N LYS A 131 6.03 -0.04 11.26
CA LYS A 131 7.41 0.45 11.42
C LYS A 131 8.27 0.26 10.17
N TYR A 132 8.23 -0.92 9.54
CA TYR A 132 8.95 -1.18 8.28
C TYR A 132 8.42 -0.32 7.13
N ASN A 133 7.10 -0.20 7.03
CA ASN A 133 6.48 0.62 5.99
C ASN A 133 6.86 2.10 6.16
N ILE A 134 6.93 2.62 7.39
CA ILE A 134 7.36 3.99 7.68
C ILE A 134 8.77 4.23 7.15
N VAL A 135 9.73 3.35 7.45
CA VAL A 135 11.12 3.49 6.96
C VAL A 135 11.16 3.50 5.43
N ILE A 136 10.48 2.56 4.78
CA ILE A 136 10.43 2.49 3.30
C ILE A 136 9.80 3.76 2.72
N LEU A 137 8.70 4.24 3.30
CA LEU A 137 7.99 5.43 2.84
C LEU A 137 8.83 6.69 3.04
N GLU A 138 9.56 6.81 4.15
CA GLU A 138 10.54 7.87 4.36
C GLU A 138 11.61 7.86 3.28
N CYS A 139 12.16 6.68 2.96
CA CYS A 139 13.12 6.52 1.88
C CYS A 139 12.53 6.96 0.55
N LEU A 140 11.38 6.42 0.16
CA LEU A 140 10.68 6.79 -1.09
C LEU A 140 10.36 8.29 -1.16
N SER A 141 10.00 8.92 -0.04
CA SER A 141 9.68 10.35 0.01
C SER A 141 10.92 11.24 -0.19
N ASN A 142 12.05 10.84 0.40
CA ASN A 142 13.33 11.52 0.25
C ASN A 142 13.91 11.31 -1.15
N LEU A 143 13.73 10.10 -1.70
CA LEU A 143 14.17 9.73 -3.04
C LEU A 143 13.46 10.57 -4.13
N LYS A 144 12.18 10.94 -3.98
CA LYS A 144 11.49 11.77 -4.99
C LYS A 144 12.00 13.22 -5.11
N LYS A 145 12.83 13.70 -4.18
CA LYS A 145 13.40 15.06 -4.23
C LYS A 145 14.68 15.16 -5.05
N ASP A 146 15.28 14.04 -5.45
CA ASP A 146 16.59 14.02 -6.11
C ASP A 146 16.50 13.71 -7.61
N LYS A 147 17.25 14.47 -8.43
CA LYS A 147 17.28 14.34 -9.90
C LYS A 147 17.81 12.97 -10.36
N ASP A 148 18.63 12.32 -9.55
CA ASP A 148 19.28 11.03 -9.85
C ASP A 148 18.30 9.84 -9.84
N ILE A 149 17.07 10.05 -9.36
CA ILE A 149 16.14 8.95 -9.08
C ILE A 149 15.15 8.71 -10.20
N GLN A 150 14.89 9.68 -11.07
CA GLN A 150 14.22 9.37 -12.34
C GLN A 150 15.09 8.43 -13.18
N GLU A 151 16.40 8.65 -13.18
CA GLU A 151 17.36 7.76 -13.81
C GLU A 151 17.39 6.37 -13.14
N TYR A 152 17.32 6.31 -11.80
CA TYR A 152 17.21 5.03 -11.07
C TYR A 152 15.90 4.29 -11.36
N LEU A 153 14.75 4.98 -11.34
CA LEU A 153 13.42 4.39 -11.59
C LEU A 153 13.27 3.91 -13.05
N ASP A 154 13.83 4.64 -14.01
CA ASP A 154 13.87 4.24 -15.41
C ASP A 154 14.79 3.02 -15.62
N LYS A 155 15.93 2.95 -14.91
CA LYS A 155 16.76 1.74 -14.85
C LYS A 155 16.05 0.58 -14.15
N PHE A 156 15.22 0.82 -13.13
CA PHE A 156 14.51 -0.20 -12.35
C PHE A 156 13.35 -0.85 -13.12
N LYS A 157 12.61 -0.07 -13.94
CA LYS A 157 11.55 -0.59 -14.82
C LYS A 157 12.07 -1.66 -15.79
N ASN A 158 13.31 -1.51 -16.26
CA ASN A 158 13.92 -2.37 -17.26
C ASN A 158 14.66 -3.60 -16.69
N ARG A 159 14.70 -3.77 -15.36
CA ARG A 159 15.36 -4.91 -14.70
C ARG A 159 14.46 -6.14 -14.58
N THR A 160 15.06 -7.32 -14.61
CA THR A 160 14.42 -8.60 -14.33
C THR A 160 14.00 -8.73 -12.86
N PRO A 161 13.06 -9.62 -12.51
CA PRO A 161 12.66 -9.83 -11.10
C PRO A 161 13.82 -10.14 -10.14
N TYR A 162 14.88 -10.80 -10.62
CA TYR A 162 16.07 -11.12 -9.82
C TYR A 162 16.95 -9.89 -9.56
N GLU A 163 17.22 -9.08 -10.58
CA GLU A 163 18.00 -7.84 -10.45
C GLU A 163 17.27 -6.79 -9.59
N ARG A 164 15.94 -6.85 -9.53
CA ARG A 164 15.15 -6.05 -8.59
C ARG A 164 15.33 -6.51 -7.14
N LEU A 165 15.46 -7.82 -6.89
CA LEU A 165 15.71 -8.39 -5.57
C LEU A 165 17.13 -8.06 -5.06
N GLU A 166 18.11 -8.10 -5.94
CA GLU A 166 19.48 -7.69 -5.64
C GLU A 166 19.56 -6.19 -5.30
N CYS A 167 18.90 -5.34 -6.10
CA CYS A 167 18.87 -3.91 -5.83
C CYS A 167 18.07 -3.55 -4.57
N MET A 168 17.03 -4.33 -4.23
CA MET A 168 16.36 -4.24 -2.93
C MET A 168 17.29 -4.64 -1.78
N THR A 169 18.20 -5.60 -1.99
CA THR A 169 19.22 -5.99 -1.00
C THR A 169 20.25 -4.88 -0.82
N GLU A 170 20.74 -4.28 -1.90
CA GLU A 170 21.66 -3.14 -1.86
C GLU A 170 21.01 -1.90 -1.20
N LEU A 171 19.75 -1.61 -1.52
CA LEU A 171 18.99 -0.55 -0.88
C LEU A 171 18.80 -0.85 0.61
N THR A 172 18.49 -2.09 0.97
CA THR A 172 18.40 -2.52 2.37
C THR A 172 19.72 -2.31 3.10
N ASP A 173 20.84 -2.72 2.51
CA ASP A 173 22.18 -2.56 3.09
C ASP A 173 22.61 -1.09 3.18
N PHE A 174 22.19 -0.27 2.22
CA PHE A 174 22.36 1.18 2.26
C PHE A 174 21.56 1.79 3.41
N LEU A 175 20.30 1.42 3.55
CA LEU A 175 19.42 1.94 4.60
C LEU A 175 19.86 1.50 6.00
N LEU A 176 20.36 0.27 6.15
CA LEU A 176 20.96 -0.21 7.39
C LEU A 176 22.11 0.68 7.88
N LYS A 177 22.82 1.40 7.00
CA LYS A 177 23.89 2.33 7.42
C LYS A 177 23.35 3.55 8.18
N PHE A 178 22.11 3.96 7.92
CA PHE A 178 21.49 5.17 8.48
C PHE A 178 20.47 4.87 9.59
N MET A 179 20.14 3.61 9.84
CA MET A 179 19.21 3.23 10.90
C MET A 179 19.83 3.36 12.30
N ILE A 180 19.02 3.83 13.26
CA ILE A 180 19.35 3.81 14.69
C ILE A 180 19.52 2.36 15.19
N PRO A 181 20.33 2.11 16.24
CA PRO A 181 20.71 0.76 16.68
C PRO A 181 19.53 -0.19 16.91
N GLU A 182 18.45 0.29 17.51
CA GLU A 182 17.24 -0.48 17.80
C GLU A 182 16.52 -0.91 16.51
N GLY A 183 16.62 -0.08 15.46
CA GLY A 183 16.11 -0.39 14.13
C GLY A 183 16.94 -1.47 13.41
N LYS A 184 18.26 -1.50 13.65
CA LYS A 184 19.17 -2.53 13.10
C LYS A 184 18.94 -3.90 13.72
N GLU A 185 18.67 -3.94 15.02
CA GLU A 185 18.48 -5.18 15.79
C GLU A 185 17.17 -5.88 15.41
N PHE A 186 16.08 -5.12 15.35
CA PHE A 186 14.77 -5.59 14.91
C PHE A 186 14.77 -6.10 13.44
N PHE A 187 15.53 -5.44 12.56
CA PHE A 187 15.68 -5.86 11.16
C PHE A 187 16.49 -7.16 11.02
N LYS A 188 17.46 -7.40 11.90
CA LYS A 188 18.24 -8.65 11.92
C LYS A 188 17.41 -9.83 12.44
N GLU A 189 16.63 -9.62 13.50
CA GLU A 189 15.77 -10.67 14.08
C GLU A 189 14.67 -11.13 13.10
N SER A 190 13.98 -10.19 12.45
CA SER A 190 12.94 -10.50 11.45
C SER A 190 13.46 -11.24 10.22
N ARG A 191 14.69 -10.91 9.76
CA ARG A 191 15.34 -11.60 8.63
C ARG A 191 15.78 -13.02 9.00
N LEU A 192 16.19 -13.26 10.25
CA LEU A 192 16.50 -14.61 10.75
C LEU A 192 15.24 -15.48 10.86
N GLU A 193 14.09 -14.90 11.24
CA GLU A 193 12.79 -15.58 11.23
C GLU A 193 12.29 -15.90 9.81
N GLU A 194 12.46 -14.99 8.84
CA GLU A 194 12.12 -15.27 7.44
C GLU A 194 13.01 -16.35 6.82
N ILE A 195 14.32 -16.33 7.07
CA ILE A 195 15.25 -17.35 6.55
C ILE A 195 14.98 -18.73 7.17
N SER A 196 14.63 -18.78 8.46
CA SER A 196 14.28 -20.04 9.12
C SER A 196 12.93 -20.59 8.64
N GLN A 197 11.92 -19.75 8.39
CA GLN A 197 10.65 -20.17 7.80
C GLN A 197 10.76 -20.60 6.33
N THR A 198 11.77 -20.09 5.61
CA THR A 198 12.02 -20.47 4.20
C THR A 198 12.79 -21.80 4.11
N LYS A 199 13.69 -22.10 5.07
CA LYS A 199 14.38 -23.40 5.14
C LYS A 199 13.47 -24.57 5.54
N ILE A 200 12.44 -24.34 6.35
CA ILE A 200 11.48 -25.39 6.76
C ILE A 200 10.55 -25.84 5.61
N LYS A 201 10.50 -25.10 4.49
CA LYS A 201 9.66 -25.43 3.32
C LYS A 201 10.40 -26.12 2.17
N GLN A 202 11.67 -26.47 2.35
CA GLN A 202 12.48 -27.14 1.32
C GLN A 202 12.91 -28.58 1.69
N ASP A 203 12.42 -29.12 2.81
CA ASP A 203 12.54 -30.55 3.16
C ASP A 203 11.19 -31.28 3.06
#